data_AF-A0A1Y3YNP5-F1
#
_entry.id   AF-A0A1Y3YNP5-F1
#
_cell.length_a   1.000
_cell.length_b   1.000
_cell.length_c   1.000
_cell.angle_alpha   90.00
_cell.angle_beta   90.00
_cell.angle_gamma   90.00
#
_symmetry.space_group_name_H-M   'P 1'
#
loop_
_entity.id
_entity.type
_entity.pdbx_description
1 polymer ?
#
loop_
_entity_poly.entity_id
_entity_poly.type
_entity_poly.pdbx_seq_one_letter_code
_entity_poly.pdbx_strand_id
1 'polypeptide(L)'
;MIRSEVGYVSTQPVEVAVQEKVQDTLIVEEEPVTVKKEKVGLTDGADLMRYCIIVGSFIYRQNAINLRSDLMRRGFLGCSIMQNSEGMYRVSAVCDDTHADAARELIRIRRQYPQFRDAWLLEVKED
;
A
#
# COMPACT_ATOMS: atom_id res chain seq x y z
N MET A 1 88.37 15.75 4.19
CA MET A 1 87.87 15.99 5.56
C MET A 1 86.39 16.32 5.43
N ILE A 2 85.47 15.36 5.60
CA ILE A 2 84.67 15.12 6.83
C ILE A 2 83.97 16.43 7.27
N ARG A 3 82.64 16.60 7.23
CA ARG A 3 81.60 15.85 7.95
C ARG A 3 80.19 16.19 7.43
N SER A 4 79.31 15.21 7.56
CA SER A 4 77.86 15.15 7.37
C SER A 4 77.04 16.02 8.34
N GLU A 5 75.85 16.48 7.93
CA GLU A 5 74.62 16.32 8.72
C GLU A 5 73.33 16.47 7.87
N VAL A 6 72.35 15.67 8.26
CA VAL A 6 71.10 15.29 7.61
C VAL A 6 69.92 16.05 8.23
N GLY A 7 68.93 16.45 7.44
CA GLY A 7 67.66 17.00 7.91
C GLY A 7 66.52 16.55 7.00
N TYR A 8 65.55 15.85 7.60
CA TYR A 8 64.53 15.01 6.97
C TYR A 8 63.60 15.72 5.98
N VAL A 9 63.32 15.03 4.85
CA VAL A 9 62.16 15.26 3.99
C VAL A 9 60.92 14.68 4.67
N SER A 10 59.89 15.50 4.90
CA SER A 10 58.57 15.05 5.32
C SER A 10 57.64 15.02 4.11
N THR A 11 57.36 13.81 3.60
CA THR A 11 56.34 13.55 2.58
C THR A 11 54.98 13.41 3.26
N GLN A 12 54.07 14.36 3.03
CA GLN A 12 52.66 14.16 3.32
C GLN A 12 51.95 13.68 2.04
N PRO A 13 51.27 12.52 2.04
CA PRO A 13 50.30 12.22 1.00
C PRO A 13 49.01 12.99 1.28
N VAL A 14 48.58 13.83 0.33
CA VAL A 14 47.26 14.47 0.34
C VAL A 14 46.25 13.43 -0.13
N GLU A 15 45.51 12.83 0.82
CA GLU A 15 44.36 12.00 0.49
C GLU A 15 43.16 12.89 0.14
N VAL A 16 42.80 12.83 -1.13
CA VAL A 16 41.59 13.40 -1.74
C VAL A 16 40.51 12.33 -1.75
N ALA A 17 39.25 12.78 -1.58
CA ALA A 17 37.97 12.04 -1.64
C ALA A 17 37.46 11.63 -0.24
N VAL A 18 36.21 11.87 0.12
CA VAL A 18 34.98 11.59 -0.64
C VAL A 18 33.92 12.64 -0.32
N GLN A 19 33.25 13.17 -1.35
CA GLN A 19 32.04 13.97 -1.20
C GLN A 19 30.93 13.09 -0.62
N GLU A 20 30.45 13.45 0.57
CA GLU A 20 29.30 12.80 1.19
C GLU A 20 28.05 13.10 0.34
N LYS A 21 27.58 12.06 -0.33
CA LYS A 21 26.39 12.07 -1.18
C LYS A 21 25.19 12.35 -0.28
N VAL A 22 24.65 13.56 -0.36
CA VAL A 22 23.35 13.92 0.22
C VAL A 22 22.33 12.91 -0.31
N GLN A 23 21.90 12.01 0.56
CA GLN A 23 20.75 11.16 0.27
C GLN A 23 19.54 12.09 0.34
N ASP A 24 18.98 12.42 -0.82
CA ASP A 24 17.63 12.97 -0.91
C ASP A 24 16.69 11.94 -0.29
N THR A 25 16.43 12.09 1.02
CA THR A 25 15.31 11.44 1.68
C THR A 25 14.06 12.08 1.09
N LEU A 26 13.58 11.54 -0.02
CA LEU A 26 12.23 11.80 -0.51
C LEU A 26 11.30 11.43 0.65
N ILE A 27 10.82 12.44 1.37
CA ILE A 27 9.70 12.30 2.29
C ILE A 27 8.51 11.96 1.40
N VAL A 28 8.30 10.67 1.13
CA VAL A 28 7.04 10.19 0.59
C VAL A 28 6.04 10.44 1.70
N GLU A 29 5.25 11.50 1.59
CA GLU A 29 4.04 11.63 2.40
C GLU A 29 3.23 10.35 2.18
N GLU A 30 3.26 9.44 3.15
CA GLU A 30 2.46 8.22 3.09
C GLU A 30 0.99 8.64 3.07
N GLU A 31 0.31 8.36 1.96
CA GLU A 31 -1.12 8.65 1.85
C GLU A 31 -1.86 7.98 3.02
N PRO A 32 -2.69 8.72 3.78
CA PRO A 32 -3.34 8.16 4.96
C PRO A 32 -4.26 6.99 4.56
N VAL A 33 -4.01 5.83 5.16
CA VAL A 33 -4.85 4.64 5.01
C VAL A 33 -5.88 4.64 6.13
N THR A 34 -7.14 4.83 5.76
CA THR A 34 -8.27 4.72 6.69
C THR A 34 -8.68 3.25 6.83
N VAL A 35 -8.64 2.74 8.05
CA VAL A 35 -9.09 1.38 8.38
C VAL A 35 -10.41 1.43 9.15
N LYS A 36 -11.41 0.66 8.75
CA LYS A 36 -12.65 0.46 9.51
C LYS A 36 -12.84 -1.01 9.82
N LYS A 37 -13.29 -1.31 11.05
CA LYS A 37 -13.52 -2.69 11.50
C LYS A 37 -15.00 -3.02 11.40
N GLU A 38 -15.36 -4.01 10.58
CA GLU A 38 -16.75 -4.41 10.36
C GLU A 38 -16.92 -5.93 10.48
N LYS A 39 -18.06 -6.36 11.03
CA LYS A 39 -18.52 -7.75 10.91
C LYS A 39 -19.25 -7.88 9.58
N VAL A 40 -18.83 -8.86 8.79
CA VAL A 40 -19.23 -9.00 7.39
C VAL A 40 -19.35 -10.47 7.00
N GLY A 41 -20.38 -10.79 6.23
CA GLY A 41 -20.57 -12.10 5.63
C GLY A 41 -20.32 -12.08 4.13
N LEU A 42 -19.59 -13.06 3.61
CA LEU A 42 -19.37 -13.22 2.17
C LEU A 42 -20.71 -13.49 1.47
N THR A 43 -20.98 -12.76 0.40
CA THR A 43 -22.20 -12.92 -0.41
C THR A 43 -21.91 -13.44 -1.81
N ASP A 44 -20.78 -13.07 -2.41
CA ASP A 44 -20.38 -13.48 -3.76
C ASP A 44 -18.87 -13.21 -4.01
N GLY A 45 -18.23 -13.98 -4.88
CA GLY A 45 -16.85 -13.78 -5.32
C GLY A 45 -15.79 -14.49 -4.48
N ALA A 46 -14.59 -13.89 -4.43
CA ALA A 46 -13.44 -14.47 -3.74
C ALA A 46 -13.64 -14.56 -2.22
N ASP A 47 -12.96 -15.50 -1.58
CA ASP A 47 -13.00 -15.70 -0.14
C ASP A 47 -12.56 -14.45 0.63
N LEU A 48 -13.12 -14.27 1.82
CA LEU A 48 -12.73 -13.18 2.71
C LEU A 48 -11.37 -13.47 3.32
N MET A 49 -10.52 -12.44 3.33
CA MET A 49 -9.27 -12.41 4.09
C MET A 49 -9.37 -11.30 5.15
N ARG A 50 -8.37 -11.18 6.01
CA ARG A 50 -8.44 -10.27 7.16
C ARG A 50 -8.61 -8.81 6.78
N TYR A 51 -7.99 -8.37 5.69
CA TYR A 51 -8.03 -6.98 5.22
C TYR A 51 -8.57 -6.91 3.79
N CYS A 52 -9.70 -6.25 3.58
CA CYS A 52 -10.34 -6.09 2.28
C CYS A 52 -10.35 -4.63 1.82
N ILE A 53 -9.95 -4.38 0.57
CA ILE A 53 -9.93 -3.04 -0.02
C ILE A 53 -11.31 -2.74 -0.61
N ILE A 54 -12.09 -1.90 0.07
CA ILE A 54 -13.46 -1.56 -0.32
C ILE A 54 -13.45 -0.40 -1.31
N VAL A 55 -14.01 -0.64 -2.49
CA VAL A 55 -14.11 0.33 -3.60
C VAL A 55 -15.55 0.76 -3.88
N GLY A 56 -16.52 0.22 -3.13
CA GLY A 56 -17.92 0.61 -3.22
C GLY A 56 -18.74 0.10 -2.05
N SER A 57 -19.79 0.84 -1.71
CA SER A 57 -20.71 0.52 -0.62
C SER A 57 -22.13 0.89 -1.01
N PHE A 58 -23.04 -0.09 -1.03
CA PHE A 58 -24.39 0.08 -1.57
C PHE A 58 -25.45 -0.49 -0.66
N ILE A 59 -26.60 0.19 -0.58
CA ILE A 59 -27.81 -0.37 0.05
C ILE A 59 -28.41 -1.45 -0.85
N TYR A 60 -28.39 -1.26 -2.17
CA TYR A 60 -29.00 -2.18 -3.13
C TYR A 60 -27.99 -3.20 -3.68
N ARG A 61 -28.30 -4.48 -3.53
CA ARG A 61 -27.46 -5.59 -4.00
C ARG A 61 -27.10 -5.50 -5.49
N GLN A 62 -28.04 -5.10 -6.34
CA GLN A 62 -27.80 -5.01 -7.78
C GLN A 62 -26.67 -4.03 -8.14
N ASN A 63 -26.54 -2.94 -7.40
CA ASN A 63 -25.46 -1.97 -7.62
C ASN A 63 -24.09 -2.58 -7.27
N ALA A 64 -24.02 -3.38 -6.21
CA ALA A 64 -22.82 -4.13 -5.85
C ALA A 64 -22.44 -5.16 -6.93
N ILE A 65 -23.41 -5.88 -7.49
CA ILE A 65 -23.21 -6.84 -8.60
C ILE A 65 -22.67 -6.13 -9.85
N ASN A 66 -23.26 -4.98 -10.19
CA ASN A 66 -22.82 -4.21 -11.35
C ASN A 66 -21.37 -3.75 -11.18
N LEU A 67 -21.02 -3.20 -10.01
CA LEU A 67 -19.64 -2.79 -9.74
C LEU A 67 -18.68 -3.99 -9.77
N ARG A 68 -19.03 -5.13 -9.16
CA ARG A 68 -18.20 -6.34 -9.20
C ARG A 68 -17.99 -6.83 -10.64
N SER A 69 -19.04 -6.82 -11.46
CA SER A 69 -18.95 -7.17 -12.87
C SER A 69 -17.99 -6.26 -13.63
N ASP A 70 -18.00 -4.96 -13.32
CA ASP A 70 -17.08 -3.98 -13.90
C ASP A 70 -15.63 -4.21 -13.45
N LEU A 71 -15.43 -4.56 -12.17
CA LEU A 71 -14.12 -4.93 -11.62
C LEU A 71 -13.56 -6.19 -12.31
N MET A 72 -14.38 -7.22 -12.50
CA MET A 72 -13.96 -8.44 -13.22
C MET A 72 -13.55 -8.13 -14.66
N ARG A 73 -14.30 -7.29 -15.39
CA ARG A 73 -13.93 -6.85 -16.76
C ARG A 73 -12.63 -6.05 -16.81
N ARG A 74 -12.24 -5.43 -15.70
CA ARG A 74 -10.97 -4.70 -15.54
C ARG A 74 -9.81 -5.57 -15.04
N GLY A 75 -10.05 -6.85 -14.78
CA GLY A 75 -9.02 -7.81 -14.34
C GLY A 75 -8.85 -7.95 -12.82
N PHE A 76 -9.73 -7.37 -12.01
CA PHE A 76 -9.75 -7.60 -10.57
C PHE A 76 -10.40 -8.95 -10.25
N LEU A 77 -9.64 -10.04 -10.40
CA LEU A 77 -10.16 -11.40 -10.24
C LEU A 77 -10.44 -11.78 -8.78
N GLY A 78 -9.79 -11.11 -7.82
CA GLY A 78 -9.99 -11.28 -6.38
C GLY A 78 -11.14 -10.46 -5.78
N CYS A 79 -12.03 -9.89 -6.60
CA CYS A 79 -13.12 -9.06 -6.12
C CYS A 79 -14.26 -9.87 -5.48
N SER A 80 -14.80 -9.36 -4.37
CA SER A 80 -15.90 -9.99 -3.64
C SER A 80 -16.98 -8.99 -3.21
N ILE A 81 -18.18 -9.51 -2.97
CA ILE A 81 -19.29 -8.78 -2.35
C ILE A 81 -19.53 -9.37 -0.98
N MET A 82 -19.65 -8.49 -0.01
CA MET A 82 -19.81 -8.82 1.41
C MET A 82 -20.92 -7.95 1.98
N GLN A 83 -21.69 -8.47 2.94
CA GLN A 83 -22.76 -7.71 3.60
C GLN A 83 -22.42 -7.51 5.07
N ASN A 84 -22.47 -6.26 5.55
CA ASN A 84 -22.26 -5.96 6.96
C ASN A 84 -23.56 -6.09 7.78
N SER A 85 -23.46 -5.98 9.10
CA SER A 85 -24.61 -6.08 10.02
C SER A 85 -25.67 -4.99 9.83
N GLU A 86 -25.32 -3.89 9.16
CA GLU A 86 -26.24 -2.79 8.84
C GLU A 86 -26.97 -3.01 7.50
N GLY A 87 -26.72 -4.14 6.82
CA GLY A 87 -27.33 -4.48 5.54
C GLY A 87 -26.63 -3.86 4.32
N MET A 88 -25.50 -3.16 4.51
CA MET A 88 -24.73 -2.55 3.43
C MET A 88 -23.90 -3.59 2.69
N TYR A 89 -24.01 -3.59 1.36
CA TYR A 89 -23.17 -4.39 0.47
C TYR A 89 -21.85 -3.67 0.19
N ARG A 90 -20.76 -4.22 0.71
CA ARG A 90 -19.38 -3.81 0.44
C ARG A 90 -18.87 -4.55 -0.79
N VAL A 91 -18.23 -3.84 -1.70
CA VAL A 91 -17.54 -4.43 -2.86
C VAL A 91 -16.05 -4.24 -2.65
N SER A 92 -15.32 -5.36 -2.58
CA SER A 92 -13.87 -5.37 -2.50
C SER A 92 -13.25 -5.47 -3.90
N ALA A 93 -12.10 -4.82 -4.10
CA ALA A 93 -11.27 -5.06 -5.29
C ALA A 93 -10.37 -6.30 -5.10
N VAL A 94 -9.83 -6.45 -3.89
CA VAL A 94 -8.98 -7.54 -3.45
C VAL A 94 -8.96 -7.56 -1.91
N CYS A 95 -8.69 -8.73 -1.33
CA CYS A 95 -8.40 -8.88 0.09
C CYS A 95 -7.00 -9.49 0.28
N ASP A 96 -6.41 -9.25 1.44
CA ASP A 96 -5.10 -9.76 1.86
C ASP A 96 -5.15 -10.10 3.37
N ASP A 97 -4.24 -10.96 3.83
CA ASP A 97 -4.13 -11.31 5.25
C ASP A 97 -3.30 -10.31 6.06
N THR A 98 -2.44 -9.53 5.40
CA THR A 98 -1.57 -8.56 6.06
C THR A 98 -2.02 -7.12 5.81
N HIS A 99 -1.99 -6.31 6.88
CA HIS A 99 -2.30 -4.88 6.78
C HIS A 99 -1.33 -4.16 5.84
N ALA A 100 -0.05 -4.50 5.88
CA ALA A 100 0.99 -3.82 5.09
C ALA A 100 0.80 -4.02 3.59
N ASP A 101 0.48 -5.24 3.16
CA ASP A 101 0.27 -5.54 1.75
C ASP A 101 -1.05 -4.94 1.24
N ALA A 102 -2.11 -5.03 2.04
CA ALA A 102 -3.40 -4.39 1.71
C ALA A 102 -3.30 -2.86 1.64
N ALA A 103 -2.55 -2.22 2.54
CA ALA A 103 -2.31 -0.78 2.54
C ALA A 103 -1.54 -0.34 1.29
N ARG A 104 -0.48 -1.07 0.92
CA ARG A 104 0.30 -0.80 -0.30
C ARG A 104 -0.57 -0.90 -1.55
N GLU A 105 -1.39 -1.95 -1.60
CA GLU A 105 -2.28 -2.20 -2.72
C GLU A 105 -3.42 -1.17 -2.80
N LEU A 106 -3.94 -0.70 -1.67
CA LEU A 106 -4.91 0.39 -1.61
C LEU A 106 -4.35 1.67 -2.22
N ILE A 107 -3.13 2.05 -1.85
CA ILE A 107 -2.45 3.24 -2.40
C ILE A 107 -2.27 3.07 -3.92
N ARG A 108 -1.85 1.87 -4.37
CA ARG A 108 -1.74 1.57 -5.81
C ARG A 108 -3.08 1.74 -6.52
N ILE A 109 -4.16 1.21 -5.95
CA ILE A 109 -5.52 1.30 -6.52
C ILE A 109 -5.97 2.76 -6.62
N ARG A 110 -5.85 3.54 -5.53
CA ARG A 110 -6.24 4.98 -5.51
C ARG A 110 -5.48 5.80 -6.56
N ARG A 111 -4.21 5.48 -6.81
CA ARG A 111 -3.36 6.15 -7.81
C ARG A 111 -3.69 5.76 -9.24
N GLN A 112 -3.90 4.46 -9.50
CA GLN A 112 -4.13 3.95 -10.86
C GLN A 112 -5.57 4.08 -11.33
N TYR A 113 -6.52 4.13 -10.39
CA TYR A 113 -7.96 4.16 -10.67
C TYR A 113 -8.59 5.34 -9.95
N PRO A 114 -8.59 6.55 -10.55
CA PRO A 114 -9.11 7.76 -9.91
C PRO A 114 -10.57 7.65 -9.45
N GLN A 115 -11.37 6.79 -10.08
CA GLN A 115 -12.75 6.50 -9.67
C GLN A 115 -12.85 5.77 -8.32
N PHE A 116 -11.76 5.21 -7.81
CA PHE A 116 -11.66 4.52 -6.51
C PHE A 116 -10.79 5.30 -5.52
N ARG A 117 -10.68 6.63 -5.69
CA ARG A 117 -9.88 7.48 -4.80
C ARG A 117 -10.39 7.47 -3.35
N ASP A 118 -11.68 7.22 -3.16
CA ASP A 118 -12.36 7.08 -1.87
C ASP A 118 -12.28 5.65 -1.30
N ALA A 119 -11.62 4.72 -1.99
CA ALA A 119 -11.44 3.36 -1.50
C ALA A 119 -10.79 3.36 -0.12
N TRP A 120 -11.12 2.39 0.72
CA TRP A 120 -10.67 2.34 2.11
C TRP A 120 -10.48 0.89 2.55
N LEU A 121 -9.78 0.70 3.67
CA LEU A 121 -9.44 -0.64 4.14
C LEU A 121 -10.44 -1.12 5.19
N LEU A 122 -11.00 -2.31 4.99
CA LEU A 122 -11.85 -3.00 5.95
C LEU A 122 -11.03 -4.07 6.66
N GLU A 123 -10.98 -4.05 7.98
CA GLU A 123 -10.51 -5.18 8.79
C GLU A 123 -11.72 -6.01 9.22
N VAL A 124 -11.77 -7.27 8.80
CA VAL A 124 -12.86 -8.19 9.12
C VAL A 124 -12.78 -8.54 10.60
N LYS A 125 -13.89 -8.31 11.33
CA LYS A 125 -14.01 -8.78 12.71
C LYS A 125 -14.32 -10.28 12.72
N GLU A 126 -13.49 -11.04 13.42
CA GLU A 126 -13.82 -12.41 13.82
C GLU A 126 -14.92 -12.38 14.89
N ASP A 127 -15.72 -13.45 14.91
CA ASP A 127 -16.83 -13.65 15.86
C ASP A 127 -16.37 -14.19 17.22
#